data_AF-A0A4R1YW97-F1
#
_entry.id   AF-A0A4R1YW97-F1
#
_cell.length_a   1.000
_cell.length_b   1.000
_cell.length_c   1.000
_cell.angle_alpha   90.00
_cell.angle_beta   90.00
_cell.angle_gamma   90.00
#
_symmetry.space_group_name_H-M   'P 1'
#
loop_
_entity.id
_entity.type
_entity.pdbx_description
1 polymer ?
#
loop_
_entity_poly.entity_id
_entity_poly.type
_entity_poly.pdbx_seq_one_letter_code
_entity_poly.pdbx_strand_id
1 'polypeptide(L)' 'MAETIFGPTLTLSTGRIIPTRWVGEQHVKEDLGFIPSFADWVKAIRPEPWMGRSERIEALVDPHLASPVVEVA' A
#
# COMPACT_ATOMS: atom_id res chain seq x y z
N MET A 1 7.99 -6.22 9.41
CA MET A 1 9.36 -5.67 9.34
C MET A 1 10.00 -5.57 10.71
N ALA A 2 9.49 -4.77 11.65
CA ALA A 2 10.09 -4.67 13.01
C ALA A 2 10.14 -6.04 13.72
N GLU A 3 9.06 -6.82 13.68
CA GLU A 3 9.04 -8.18 14.25
C GLU A 3 10.00 -9.15 13.55
N THR A 4 10.34 -8.90 12.28
CA THR A 4 11.30 -9.72 11.52
C THR A 4 12.73 -9.46 11.99
N ILE A 5 13.03 -8.23 12.42
CA ILE A 5 14.36 -7.79 12.85
C ILE A 5 14.58 -8.07 14.33
N PHE A 6 13.57 -7.76 15.16
CA PHE A 6 13.69 -7.79 16.63
C PHE A 6 12.94 -8.95 17.30
N GLY A 7 12.24 -9.78 16.52
CA GLY A 7 11.35 -10.82 17.05
C GLY A 7 9.97 -10.27 17.46
N PRO A 8 9.02 -11.16 17.83
CA PRO A 8 7.65 -10.78 18.16
C PRO A 8 7.52 -9.99 19.47
N THR A 9 8.50 -10.11 20.36
CA THR A 9 8.51 -9.49 21.68
C THR A 9 9.89 -8.95 22.05
N LEU A 10 9.92 -7.88 22.82
CA LEU A 10 11.10 -7.31 23.43
C LEU A 10 11.09 -7.59 24.94
N THR A 11 12.23 -7.93 25.50
CA THR A 11 12.41 -8.05 26.96
C THR A 11 13.11 -6.78 27.46
N LEU A 12 12.46 -6.06 28.37
CA LEU A 12 13.02 -4.86 28.99
C LEU A 12 14.04 -5.23 30.07
N SER A 13 14.89 -4.29 30.46
CA SER A 13 15.84 -4.46 31.59
C SER A 13 15.15 -4.78 32.92
N THR A 14 13.87 -4.46 33.05
CA THR A 14 13.02 -4.81 34.20
C THR A 14 12.53 -6.26 34.18
N GLY A 15 12.86 -7.04 33.13
CA GLY A 15 12.37 -8.40 32.91
C GLY A 15 10.98 -8.49 32.29
N ARG A 16 10.29 -7.35 32.09
CA ARG A 16 8.96 -7.32 31.45
C ARG A 16 9.08 -7.61 29.95
N ILE A 17 8.19 -8.47 29.45
CA ILE A 17 8.07 -8.80 28.03
C ILE A 17 6.97 -7.93 27.41
N ILE A 18 7.27 -7.24 26.31
CA ILE A 18 6.31 -6.39 25.58
C ILE A 18 6.27 -6.76 24.10
N PRO A 19 5.14 -6.57 23.39
CA PRO A 19 5.08 -6.82 21.96
C PRO A 19 5.92 -5.82 21.16
N THR A 20 6.70 -6.32 20.20
CA THR A 20 7.48 -5.46 19.28
C THR A 20 6.56 -4.58 18.42
N ARG A 21 5.43 -5.13 17.98
CA ARG A 21 4.39 -4.38 17.25
C ARG A 21 3.90 -3.15 18.03
N TRP A 22 3.66 -3.31 19.33
CA TRP A 22 3.17 -2.22 20.15
C TRP A 22 4.14 -1.04 20.20
N VAL A 23 5.45 -1.32 20.33
CA VAL A 23 6.49 -0.27 20.31
C VAL A 23 6.53 0.45 18.97
N GLY A 24 6.46 -0.29 17.86
CA GLY A 24 6.43 0.32 16.52
C GLY A 24 5.18 1.19 16.30
N GLU A 25 4.01 0.75 16.77
CA GLU A 25 2.78 1.54 16.69
C GLU A 25 2.83 2.80 17.56
N GLN A 26 3.41 2.71 18.76
CA GLN A 26 3.61 3.90 19.60
C GLN A 26 4.53 4.91 18.90
N HIS A 27 5.67 4.49 18.38
CA HIS A 27 6.60 5.36 17.67
C HIS A 27 5.92 6.13 16.51
N VAL A 28 5.14 5.44 15.67
CA VAL A 28 4.41 6.10 14.57
C VAL A 28 3.37 7.10 15.09
N LYS A 29 2.65 6.77 16.18
CA LYS A 29 1.66 7.67 16.79
C LYS A 29 2.31 8.88 17.46
N GLU A 30 3.48 8.74 18.06
CA GLU A 30 4.22 9.85 18.65
C GLU A 30 4.69 10.84 17.58
N ASP A 31 5.13 10.33 16.43
CA ASP A 31 5.63 11.17 15.33
C ASP A 31 4.49 11.81 14.51
N LEU A 32 3.41 11.07 14.24
CA LEU A 32 2.35 11.48 13.31
C LEU A 32 1.00 11.80 13.97
N GLY A 33 0.82 11.47 15.26
CA GLY A 33 -0.45 11.59 15.98
C GLY A 33 -1.45 10.46 15.71
N PHE A 34 -1.28 9.67 14.65
CA PHE A 34 -2.11 8.52 14.30
C PHE A 34 -1.36 7.53 13.41
N ILE A 35 -1.93 6.33 13.19
CA ILE A 35 -1.39 5.36 12.21
C ILE A 35 -2.04 5.63 10.84
N PRO A 36 -1.33 6.17 9.84
CA PRO A 36 -1.90 6.43 8.53
C PRO A 36 -2.16 5.13 7.77
N SER A 37 -3.29 5.08 7.07
CA SER A 37 -3.60 4.02 6.11
C SER A 37 -2.97 4.29 4.74
N PHE A 38 -2.94 3.29 3.85
CA PHE A 38 -2.56 3.53 2.46
C PHE A 38 -3.38 4.64 1.79
N ALA A 39 -4.69 4.69 2.07
CA ALA A 39 -5.57 5.72 1.52
C ALA A 39 -5.15 7.14 1.95
N ASP A 40 -4.65 7.29 3.18
CA ASP A 40 -4.16 8.56 3.69
C ASP A 40 -2.91 9.05 2.95
N TRP A 41 -2.07 8.13 2.50
CA TRP A 41 -0.89 8.44 1.68
C TRP A 41 -1.26 8.71 0.22
N VAL A 42 -2.02 7.82 -0.40
CA VAL A 42 -2.27 7.88 -1.85
C VAL A 42 -3.06 9.13 -2.24
N LYS A 43 -3.95 9.62 -1.38
CA LYS A 43 -4.71 10.86 -1.61
C LYS A 43 -3.82 12.11 -1.68
N ALA A 44 -2.61 12.05 -1.12
CA ALA A 44 -1.66 13.17 -1.12
C ALA A 44 -0.70 13.14 -2.32
N ILE A 45 -0.69 12.07 -3.12
CA ILE A 45 0.20 11.92 -4.28
C ILE A 45 -0.44 12.58 -5.50
N ARG A 46 0.34 13.36 -6.27
CA ARG A 46 -0.08 13.81 -7.60
C ARG A 46 -0.04 12.61 -8.55
N PRO A 47 -1.17 12.18 -9.12
CA PRO A 47 -1.19 11.03 -10.01
C PRO A 47 -0.47 11.36 -11.33
N GLU A 48 0.41 10.48 -11.75
CA GLU A 48 1.01 10.51 -13.08
C GLU A 48 0.14 9.74 -14.09
N PRO A 49 0.19 10.07 -15.40
CA PRO A 49 -0.67 9.44 -16.41
C PRO A 49 -0.63 7.91 -16.44
N TRP A 50 0.50 7.31 -16.08
CA TRP A 50 0.71 5.86 -16.05
C TRP A 50 0.17 5.17 -14.79
N MET A 51 -0.20 5.91 -13.74
CA MET A 51 -0.71 5.35 -12.47
C MET A 51 -2.21 4.98 -12.53
N GLY A 52 -2.87 5.31 -13.65
CA GLY A 52 -4.29 5.09 -13.86
C GLY A 52 -4.60 3.83 -14.65
N ARG A 53 -5.73 3.86 -15.38
CA ARG A 53 -6.20 2.75 -16.19
C ARG A 53 -5.21 2.49 -17.33
N SER A 54 -4.63 1.28 -17.38
CA SER A 54 -3.84 0.85 -18.53
C SER A 54 -4.74 0.47 -19.70
N GLU A 55 -4.21 0.60 -20.92
CA GLU A 55 -4.87 0.04 -22.10
C GLU A 55 -4.96 -1.49 -21.99
N ARG A 56 -6.01 -2.07 -22.57
CA ARG A 56 -6.17 -3.51 -22.69
C ARG A 56 -5.20 -4.01 -23.76
N ILE A 57 -4.07 -4.57 -23.34
CA ILE A 57 -3.03 -5.09 -24.25
C ILE A 57 -3.58 -6.25 -25.10
N GLU A 58 -4.55 -7.00 -24.58
CA GLU A 58 -5.16 -8.13 -25.27
C GLU A 58 -5.78 -7.73 -26.62
N ALA A 59 -6.38 -6.54 -26.71
CA ALA A 59 -6.94 -6.02 -27.96
C ALA A 59 -5.86 -5.53 -28.95
N LEU A 60 -4.66 -5.24 -28.46
CA LEU A 60 -3.51 -4.85 -29.28
C LEU A 60 -2.76 -6.06 -29.84
N VAL A 61 -2.85 -7.22 -29.18
CA VAL A 61 -2.10 -8.44 -29.53
C VAL A 61 -2.99 -9.46 -30.26
N ASP A 62 -4.29 -9.50 -29.96
CA ASP A 62 -5.27 -10.34 -30.66
C ASP A 62 -6.34 -9.47 -31.35
N PRO A 63 -6.26 -9.28 -32.67
CA PRO A 63 -7.22 -8.50 -33.45
C PRO A 63 -8.67 -9.01 -33.33
N HIS A 64 -8.86 -10.27 -32.94
CA HIS A 64 -10.20 -10.86 -32.80
C HIS A 64 -10.90 -10.45 -31.49
N LEU A 65 -10.16 -9.87 -30.54
CA LEU A 65 -10.68 -9.35 -29.26
C LEU A 65 -10.97 -7.84 -29.31
N ALA A 66 -10.72 -7.18 -30.45
CA ALA A 66 -11.08 -5.79 -30.65
C ALA A 66 -12.61 -5.63 -30.67
N SER A 67 -13.12 -4.66 -29.91
CA SER A 67 -14.56 -4.40 -29.85
C SER A 67 -15.06 -3.96 -31.24
N PRO A 68 -16.21 -4.47 -31.73
CA PRO A 68 -16.74 -4.06 -33.02
C PRO A 68 -17.01 -2.56 -33.00
N VAL A 69 -16.48 -1.83 -33.99
CA VAL A 69 -16.75 -0.42 -34.19
C VAL A 69 -18.23 -0.29 -34.55
N VAL A 70 -19.04 0.19 -33.62
CA VAL A 70 -20.43 0.55 -33.90
C VAL A 70 -20.41 1.93 -34.53
N GLU A 71 -20.48 2.00 -35.86
CA GLU A 71 -20.77 3.27 -36.54
C GLU A 71 -22.21 3.67 -36.21
N VAL A 72 -22.36 4.80 -35.50
CA VAL A 72 -23.64 5.44 -35.28
C VAL A 72 -23.88 6.39 -36.45
N ALA A 73 -24.87 6.05 -37.28
CA ALA A 73 -25.33 6.84 -38.43
C ALA A 73 -26.04 8.14 -38.02
#